data_AF-A0A6C0GJ01-F1
#
_entry.id   AF-A0A6C0GJ01-F1
#
_cell.length_a   1.000
_cell.length_b   1.000
_cell.length_c   1.000
_cell.angle_alpha   90.00
_cell.angle_beta   90.00
_cell.angle_gamma   90.00
#
_symmetry.space_group_name_H-M   'P 1'
#
loop_
_entity.id
_entity.type
_entity.pdbx_description
1 polymer ?
#
loop_
_entity_poly.entity_id
_entity_poly.type
_entity_poly.pdbx_seq_one_letter_code
_entity_poly.pdbx_strand_id
1 'polypeptide(L)' 'MPHITLARVKRNKTVSVDKNVFPAINHLKIAVKKFNLYESNLTPQGSVYTVLGEWYLKDSGHDC' A
#
# COMPACT_ATOMS: atom_id res chain seq x y z
N MET A 1 -11.15 -5.17 -6.79
CA MET A 1 -11.18 -5.05 -5.32
C MET A 1 -9.97 -4.24 -4.85
N PRO A 2 -10.15 -3.03 -4.30
CA PRO A 2 -9.06 -2.24 -3.74
C PRO A 2 -8.47 -2.96 -2.52
N HIS A 3 -7.14 -3.14 -2.49
CA HIS A 3 -6.44 -3.84 -1.41
C HIS A 3 -4.97 -3.42 -1.33
N ILE A 4 -4.35 -3.64 -0.17
CA ILE A 4 -2.91 -3.51 0.05
C ILE A 4 -2.36 -4.90 0.36
N THR A 5 -1.36 -5.34 -0.41
CA THR A 5 -0.72 -6.64 -0.17
C THR A 5 0.17 -6.56 1.07
N LEU A 6 -0.14 -7.33 2.12
CA LEU A 6 0.65 -7.36 3.35
C LEU A 6 1.85 -8.31 3.27
N ALA A 7 1.64 -9.49 2.71
CA ALA A 7 2.67 -10.53 2.59
C ALA A 7 2.36 -11.47 1.43
N ARG A 8 3.39 -12.15 0.93
CA ARG A 8 3.27 -13.24 -0.06
C ARG A 8 3.73 -14.54 0.59
N VAL A 9 2.81 -15.47 0.80
CA VAL A 9 3.13 -16.79 1.36
C VAL A 9 3.78 -17.64 0.27
N LYS A 10 5.01 -18.10 0.52
CA LYS A 10 5.73 -19.03 -0.36
C LYS A 10 5.62 -20.45 0.18
N ARG A 11 5.78 -21.46 -0.69
CA ARG A 11 5.69 -22.89 -0.34
C ARG A 11 6.51 -23.19 0.93
N ASN A 12 5.94 -24.05 1.79
CA ASN A 12 6.53 -24.53 3.04
C ASN A 12 6.81 -23.45 4.11
N LYS A 13 6.13 -22.29 4.07
CA LYS A 13 6.18 -21.31 5.16
C LYS A 13 4.81 -21.11 5.79
N THR A 14 4.72 -21.38 7.09
CA THR A 14 3.58 -20.99 7.92
C THR A 14 3.75 -19.53 8.32
N VAL A 15 2.78 -18.68 7.98
CA VAL A 15 2.72 -17.30 8.46
C VAL A 15 1.71 -17.26 9.60
N SER A 16 2.17 -17.08 10.83
CA SER A 16 1.30 -16.79 11.96
C SER A 16 0.96 -15.31 11.96
N VAL A 17 -0.30 -14.98 11.70
CA VAL A 17 -0.81 -13.62 11.87
C VAL A 17 -1.37 -13.52 13.28
N ASP A 18 -0.91 -12.55 14.07
CA ASP A 18 -1.47 -12.29 15.39
C ASP A 18 -2.95 -11.92 15.25
N LYS A 19 -3.80 -12.64 15.98
CA LYS A 19 -5.26 -12.48 15.98
C LYS A 19 -5.71 -11.10 16.43
N ASN A 20 -4.86 -10.35 17.13
CA ASN A 20 -5.15 -8.99 17.61
C ASN A 20 -4.85 -7.91 16.57
N VAL A 21 -4.01 -8.20 15.56
CA VAL A 21 -3.58 -7.22 14.55
C VAL A 21 -4.59 -7.10 13.41
N PHE A 22 -5.19 -8.22 12.99
CA PHE A 22 -6.12 -8.24 11.86
C PHE A 22 -7.41 -7.40 12.08
N PRO A 23 -8.07 -7.45 13.26
CA PRO A 23 -9.26 -6.65 13.53
C PRO A 23 -8.97 -5.14 13.56
N ALA A 24 -7.79 -4.75 14.04
CA ALA A 24 -7.38 -3.34 14.12
C ALA A 24 -7.23 -2.68 12.74
N ILE A 25 -6.85 -3.45 11.72
CA ILE A 25 -6.67 -2.95 10.34
C ILE A 25 -8.01 -2.91 9.58
N ASN A 26 -8.98 -3.77 9.91
CA ASN A 26 -10.27 -3.85 9.21
C ASN A 26 -11.12 -2.58 9.31
N HIS A 27 -10.92 -1.74 10.33
CA HIS A 27 -11.64 -0.47 10.51
C HIS A 27 -10.80 0.77 10.18
N LEU A 28 -9.59 0.57 9.64
CA LEU A 28 -8.70 1.66 9.31
C LEU A 28 -9.28 2.49 8.17
N LYS A 29 -9.64 3.74 8.47
CA LYS A 29 -10.00 4.74 7.46
C LYS A 29 -8.76 5.56 7.12
N ILE A 30 -8.37 5.55 5.84
CA ILE A 30 -7.23 6.32 5.34
C ILE A 30 -7.78 7.42 4.43
N ALA A 31 -7.52 8.67 4.77
CA ALA A 31 -7.82 9.80 3.89
C ALA A 31 -6.71 9.92 2.84
N VAL A 32 -7.04 9.60 1.59
CA VAL A 32 -6.11 9.72 0.45
C VAL A 32 -6.11 11.18 -0.01
N LYS A 33 -4.96 11.86 0.07
CA LYS A 33 -4.80 13.26 -0.38
C LYS A 33 -4.13 13.38 -1.76
N LYS A 34 -3.29 12.40 -2.08
CA LYS A 34 -2.57 12.32 -3.35
C LYS A 34 -2.45 10.89 -3.80
N PHE A 35 -2.23 10.71 -5.10
CA PHE A 35 -1.79 9.45 -5.68
C PHE A 35 -0.53 9.68 -6.51
N ASN A 36 0.30 8.65 -6.56
CA ASN A 36 1.59 8.69 -7.24
C ASN A 36 1.59 7.64 -8.35
N LEU A 37 2.21 7.96 -9.48
CA LEU A 37 2.56 7.02 -10.53
C LEU A 37 3.94 6.47 -10.21
N TYR A 38 4.03 5.15 -10.10
CA TYR A 38 5.29 4.46 -9.86
C TYR A 38 5.70 3.65 -11.08
N GLU A 39 6.98 3.69 -11.42
CA GLU A 39 7.63 2.67 -12.21
C GLU A 39 8.09 1.55 -11.26
N SER A 40 7.92 0.28 -11.67
CA SER A 40 8.44 -0.86 -10.92
C SER A 40 9.52 -1.57 -11.72
N ASN A 41 10.70 -1.69 -11.13
CA ASN A 41 11.83 -2.41 -11.70
C ASN A 41 12.16 -3.62 -10.82
N LEU A 42 12.16 -4.82 -11.40
CA LEU A 42 12.49 -6.05 -10.68
C LEU A 42 14.01 -6.23 -10.59
N THR A 43 14.52 -6.35 -9.37
CA THR A 43 15.92 -6.66 -9.08
C THR A 43 16.03 -8.03 -8.38
N PRO A 44 17.25 -8.59 -8.23
CA PRO A 44 17.44 -9.83 -7.47
C PRO A 44 16.94 -9.77 -6.02
N GLN A 45 16.92 -8.59 -5.40
CA GLN A 45 16.44 -8.38 -4.03
C GLN A 45 14.92 -8.17 -3.94
N GLY A 46 14.26 -7.83 -5.04
CA GLY A 46 12.82 -7.59 -5.10
C GLY A 46 12.45 -6.47 -6.07
N SER A 47 11.18 -6.05 -6.02
CA SER A 47 10.71 -4.90 -6.81
C SER A 47 11.15 -3.58 -6.16
N VAL A 48 11.84 -2.73 -6.91
CA VAL A 48 12.13 -1.34 -6.56
C VAL A 48 11.10 -0.44 -7.25
N TYR A 49 10.53 0.51 -6.52
CA TYR A 49 9.53 1.44 -7.04
C TYR A 49 10.09 2.87 -7.09
N THR A 50 10.02 3.50 -8.26
CA THR A 50 10.46 4.88 -8.49
C THR A 50 9.25 5.76 -8.77
N VAL A 51 9.13 6.91 -8.10
CA VAL A 51 8.04 7.86 -8.38
C VAL A 51 8.30 8.56 -9.71
N LEU A 52 7.36 8.44 -10.65
CA LEU A 52 7.39 9.15 -11.93
C LEU A 52 6.55 10.44 -11.91
N GLY A 53 5.57 10.51 -11.01
CA GLY A 53 4.72 11.69 -10.87
C GLY A 53 3.82 11.61 -9.64
N GLU A 54 3.36 12.77 -9.21
CA GLU A 54 2.47 12.94 -8.05
C GLU A 54 1.29 13.84 -8.43
N TRP A 55 0.08 13.44 -8.04
CA TRP A 55 -1.14 14.18 -8.29
C TRP A 55 -1.93 14.32 -7.00
N TYR A 56 -2.31 15.56 -6.70
CA TYR A 56 -3.14 15.88 -5.55
C TYR A 56 -4.60 15.84 -5.96
N LEU A 57 -5.44 15.25 -5.10
CA LEU A 57 -6.87 15.26 -5.31
C LEU A 57 -7.38 16.68 -5.00
N LYS A 58 -8.10 17.28 -5.96
CA LYS A 58 -8.89 18.50 -5.69
C LYS A 58 -9.94 18.13 -4.64
N ASP A 59 -10.02 18.93 -3.58
CA ASP A 59 -10.80 18.74 -2.35
C ASP A 59 -10.21 17.82 -1.28
N SER A 60 -9.07 18.25 -0.73
CA SER A 60 -8.75 17.99 0.69
C SER A 60 -8.46 19.28 1.46
N GLY A 61 -9.34 20.28 1.27
CA GLY A 61 -9.45 21.46 2.15
C GLY A 61 -8.33 22.49 2.03
N HIS A 62 -7.85 22.79 0.83
CA HIS A 62 -7.05 23.99 0.59
C HIS A 62 -7.78 24.83 -0.47
N ASP A 63 -8.62 25.74 0.02
CA ASP A 63 -9.12 26.86 -0.75
C ASP A 63 -7.95 27.74 -1.18
N CYS A 64 -8.12 28.33 -2.36
CA CYS A 64 -7.21 29.24 -3.04
C CYS A 64 -7.03 30.55 -2.26
#